data_AF-A0A0K1E4J1-F1
#
_entry.id   AF-A0A0K1E4J1-F1
#
_cell.length_a   1.000
_cell.length_b   1.000
_cell.length_c   1.000
_cell.angle_alpha   90.00
_cell.angle_beta   90.00
_cell.angle_gamma   90.00
#
_symmetry.space_group_name_H-M   'P 1'
#
loop_
_entity.id
_entity.type
_entity.pdbx_description
1 polymer ?
#
loop_
_entity_poly.entity_id
_entity_poly.type
_entity_poly.pdbx_seq_one_letter_code
_entity_poly.pdbx_strand_id
1 'polypeptide(L)'
;MCEVFTQGDALVFRAPELELAMGYLAVRAVAERVELGDGELRLSPALPEVAAALKALCDSDASSVLLDIKDSLLHMGWLVEGAKDVTKIRKSRRAGVGGFTVVEYDKTARKMTVFTTQTCLAEALKQLGFEVASAKNFLEATRRVSTLVEALELEEEVSQASC
;
A
#
# COMPACT_ATOMS: atom_id res chain seq x y z
N MET A 1 0.96 -15.83 -12.24
CA MET A 1 -0.26 -16.64 -12.26
C MET A 1 -1.22 -16.01 -11.27
N CYS A 2 -2.47 -15.77 -11.66
CA CYS A 2 -3.49 -15.15 -10.83
C CYS A 2 -4.52 -16.23 -10.45
N GLU A 3 -4.81 -16.40 -9.17
CA GLU A 3 -5.63 -17.49 -8.64
C GLU A 3 -6.52 -17.01 -7.50
N VAL A 4 -7.76 -17.50 -7.49
CA VAL A 4 -8.75 -17.20 -6.45
C VAL A 4 -9.37 -18.52 -5.98
N PHE A 5 -9.23 -18.86 -4.70
CA PHE A 5 -9.78 -20.08 -4.15
C PHE A 5 -10.20 -19.90 -2.69
N THR A 6 -11.08 -20.78 -2.20
CA THR A 6 -11.53 -20.77 -0.81
C THR A 6 -10.69 -21.74 0.03
N GLN A 7 -10.35 -21.32 1.25
CA GLN A 7 -9.66 -22.14 2.24
C GLN A 7 -10.34 -21.99 3.61
N GLY A 8 -11.25 -22.91 3.92
CA GLY A 8 -12.09 -22.81 5.12
C GLY A 8 -13.10 -21.67 4.97
N ASP A 9 -13.14 -20.74 5.94
CA ASP A 9 -13.97 -19.53 5.85
C ASP A 9 -13.35 -18.40 5.02
N ALA A 10 -12.10 -18.56 4.58
CA ALA A 10 -11.34 -17.49 3.96
C ALA A 10 -11.32 -17.64 2.44
N LEU A 11 -11.32 -16.50 1.74
CA LEU A 11 -11.00 -16.40 0.34
C LEU A 11 -9.52 -16.04 0.21
N VAL A 12 -8.77 -16.80 -0.59
CA VAL A 12 -7.35 -16.58 -0.85
C VAL A 12 -7.18 -16.12 -2.29
N PHE A 13 -6.43 -15.03 -2.45
CA PHE A 13 -6.11 -14.42 -3.72
C PHE A 13 -4.60 -14.33 -3.90
N ARG A 14 -4.09 -14.99 -4.93
CA ARG A 14 -2.67 -14.99 -5.29
C ARG A 14 -2.54 -14.35 -6.65
N ALA A 15 -1.72 -13.32 -6.78
CA ALA A 15 -1.57 -12.63 -8.05
C ALA A 15 -0.20 -11.96 -8.15
N PRO A 16 0.24 -11.58 -9.36
CA PRO A 16 1.38 -10.67 -9.48
C PRO A 16 1.10 -9.35 -8.76
N GLU A 17 2.15 -8.62 -8.40
CA GLU A 17 2.07 -7.50 -7.46
C GLU A 17 1.05 -6.41 -7.84
N LEU A 18 0.87 -6.15 -9.13
CA LEU A 18 -0.04 -5.13 -9.63
C LEU A 18 -1.50 -5.52 -9.36
N GLU A 19 -1.88 -6.72 -9.79
CA GLU A 19 -3.18 -7.33 -9.55
C GLU A 19 -3.41 -7.56 -8.06
N LEU A 20 -2.38 -7.95 -7.30
CA LEU A 20 -2.45 -8.10 -5.84
C LEU A 20 -2.81 -6.77 -5.18
N ALA A 21 -2.16 -5.68 -5.58
CA ALA A 21 -2.44 -4.35 -5.06
C ALA A 21 -3.82 -3.83 -5.47
N MET A 22 -4.25 -4.07 -6.72
CA MET A 22 -5.60 -3.73 -7.15
C MET A 22 -6.67 -4.54 -6.40
N GLY A 23 -6.42 -5.84 -6.21
CA GLY A 23 -7.26 -6.72 -5.42
C GLY A 23 -7.39 -6.22 -3.98
N TYR A 24 -6.28 -5.84 -3.34
CA TYR A 24 -6.28 -5.25 -2.00
C TYR A 24 -7.16 -3.99 -1.94
N LEU A 25 -6.99 -3.06 -2.88
CA LEU A 25 -7.77 -1.83 -2.92
C LEU A 25 -9.27 -2.08 -3.15
N ALA A 26 -9.62 -3.07 -3.97
CA ALA A 26 -11.01 -3.41 -4.25
C ALA A 26 -11.73 -4.02 -3.03
N VAL A 27 -11.00 -4.75 -2.17
CA VAL A 27 -11.61 -5.55 -1.10
C VAL A 27 -11.48 -4.94 0.29
N ARG A 28 -10.48 -4.07 0.53
CA ARG A 28 -10.20 -3.49 1.86
C ARG A 28 -11.35 -2.70 2.48
N ALA A 29 -12.31 -2.24 1.68
CA ALA A 29 -13.49 -1.50 2.16
C ALA A 29 -14.71 -2.40 2.45
N VAL A 30 -14.68 -3.66 1.99
CA VAL A 30 -15.85 -4.56 2.02
C VAL A 30 -15.58 -5.80 2.87
N ALA A 31 -14.35 -6.30 2.89
CA ALA A 31 -13.96 -7.42 3.73
C ALA A 31 -13.78 -6.98 5.19
N GLU A 32 -14.26 -7.79 6.13
CA GLU A 32 -14.08 -7.53 7.57
C GLU A 32 -12.62 -7.64 7.99
N ARG A 33 -11.90 -8.60 7.39
CA ARG A 33 -10.47 -8.82 7.63
C ARG A 33 -9.76 -9.11 6.33
N VAL A 34 -8.67 -8.36 6.08
CA VAL A 34 -7.74 -8.57 4.98
C VAL A 34 -6.36 -8.79 5.59
N GLU A 35 -5.70 -9.88 5.22
CA GLU A 35 -4.32 -10.17 5.64
C GLU A 35 -3.44 -10.35 4.40
N LEU A 36 -2.27 -9.71 4.42
CA LEU A 36 -1.23 -9.90 3.43
C LEU A 36 -0.18 -10.87 3.98
N GLY A 37 0.10 -11.96 3.26
CA GLY A 37 1.13 -12.93 3.63
C GLY A 37 1.66 -13.68 2.42
N ASP A 38 2.98 -13.89 2.34
CA ASP A 38 3.65 -14.67 1.28
C ASP A 38 3.27 -14.30 -0.18
N GLY A 39 2.89 -13.04 -0.43
CA GLY A 39 2.45 -12.58 -1.76
C GLY A 39 0.99 -12.90 -2.09
N GLU A 40 0.17 -13.14 -1.06
CA GLU A 40 -1.23 -13.52 -1.16
C GLU A 40 -2.08 -12.62 -0.26
N LEU A 41 -3.31 -12.35 -0.69
CA LEU A 41 -4.34 -11.76 0.17
C LEU A 41 -5.24 -12.86 0.70
N ARG A 42 -5.45 -12.84 2.02
CA ARG A 42 -6.43 -13.68 2.70
C ARG A 42 -7.56 -12.80 3.22
N LEU A 43 -8.78 -13.13 2.85
CA LEU A 43 -9.98 -12.35 3.12
C LEU A 43 -10.95 -13.20 3.91
N SER A 44 -11.41 -12.70 5.06
CA SER A 44 -12.43 -13.37 5.87
C SER A 44 -13.55 -12.38 6.22
N PRO A 45 -14.83 -12.80 6.09
CA PRO A 45 -15.31 -14.09 5.56
C PRO A 45 -15.22 -14.18 4.02
N ALA A 46 -15.33 -15.40 3.50
CA ALA A 46 -15.35 -15.70 2.06
C ALA A 46 -16.67 -15.25 1.41
N LEU A 47 -16.73 -13.99 1.01
CA LEU A 47 -17.87 -13.40 0.33
C LEU A 47 -17.88 -13.77 -1.18
N PRO A 48 -18.96 -14.39 -1.70
CA PRO A 48 -19.03 -14.79 -3.11
C PRO A 48 -18.87 -13.64 -4.11
N GLU A 49 -19.40 -12.46 -3.79
CA GLU A 49 -19.28 -11.24 -4.59
C GLU A 49 -17.82 -10.78 -4.71
N VAL A 50 -17.05 -10.89 -3.62
CA VAL A 50 -15.62 -10.57 -3.61
C VAL A 50 -14.86 -11.60 -4.45
N ALA A 51 -15.20 -12.88 -4.33
CA ALA A 51 -14.60 -13.93 -5.16
C ALA A 51 -14.85 -13.71 -6.65
N ALA A 52 -16.06 -13.27 -7.04
CA ALA A 52 -16.37 -12.94 -8.42
C ALA A 52 -15.55 -11.74 -8.93
N ALA A 53 -15.44 -10.68 -8.12
CA ALA A 53 -14.66 -9.49 -8.47
C ALA A 53 -13.16 -9.82 -8.65
N LEU A 54 -12.57 -10.60 -7.75
CA LEU A 54 -11.16 -10.99 -7.85
C LEU A 54 -10.89 -11.95 -9.03
N LYS A 55 -11.85 -12.81 -9.37
CA LYS A 55 -11.76 -13.62 -10.60
C LYS A 55 -11.79 -12.75 -11.86
N ALA A 56 -12.71 -11.78 -11.92
CA ALA A 56 -12.75 -10.83 -13.03
C ALA A 56 -11.45 -10.02 -13.16
N LEU A 57 -10.80 -9.70 -12.04
CA LEU A 57 -9.48 -9.07 -12.03
C LEU A 57 -8.40 -9.99 -12.64
N CYS A 58 -8.42 -11.30 -12.35
CA CYS A 58 -7.50 -12.27 -12.98
C CYS A 58 -7.71 -12.42 -14.49
N ASP A 59 -8.93 -12.22 -14.97
CA ASP A 59 -9.28 -12.31 -16.39
C ASP A 59 -9.01 -11.00 -17.17
N SER A 60 -8.69 -9.93 -16.45
CA SER A 60 -8.41 -8.60 -17.03
C SER A 60 -7.01 -8.54 -17.63
N ASP A 61 -6.83 -7.73 -18.68
CA ASP A 61 -5.50 -7.48 -19.22
C ASP A 61 -4.67 -6.58 -18.30
N ALA A 62 -3.37 -6.83 -18.24
CA ALA A 62 -2.46 -6.11 -17.35
C ALA A 62 -2.42 -4.58 -17.61
N SER A 63 -2.75 -4.13 -18.83
CA SER A 63 -2.75 -2.69 -19.15
C SER A 63 -3.97 -2.01 -18.54
N SER A 64 -5.13 -2.65 -18.59
CA SER A 64 -6.34 -2.20 -17.89
C SER A 64 -6.13 -2.16 -16.38
N VAL A 65 -5.56 -3.22 -15.79
CA VAL A 65 -5.23 -3.25 -14.36
C VAL A 65 -4.26 -2.12 -13.98
N LEU A 66 -3.26 -1.83 -14.83
CA LEU A 66 -2.31 -0.74 -14.60
C LEU A 66 -2.98 0.63 -14.63
N LEU A 67 -3.96 0.84 -15.51
CA LEU A 67 -4.72 2.09 -15.56
C LEU A 67 -5.59 2.22 -14.31
N ASP A 68 -6.35 1.18 -13.97
CA ASP A 68 -7.27 1.19 -12.83
C ASP A 68 -6.53 1.43 -11.49
N ILE A 69 -5.38 0.80 -11.29
CA ILE A 69 -4.60 1.00 -10.07
C ILE A 69 -3.99 2.41 -10.04
N LYS A 70 -3.51 2.95 -11.17
CA LYS A 70 -3.00 4.33 -11.23
C LYS A 70 -4.08 5.33 -10.89
N ASP A 71 -5.26 5.16 -11.47
CA ASP A 71 -6.41 6.01 -11.19
C ASP A 71 -6.82 5.90 -9.71
N SER A 72 -6.90 4.68 -9.17
CA SER A 72 -7.20 4.46 -7.75
C SER A 72 -6.19 5.13 -6.82
N LEU A 73 -4.90 4.97 -7.10
CA LEU A 73 -3.81 5.61 -6.36
C LEU A 73 -3.90 7.14 -6.42
N LEU A 74 -4.15 7.70 -7.60
CA LEU A 74 -4.35 9.14 -7.79
C LEU A 74 -5.53 9.67 -6.98
N HIS A 75 -6.66 8.96 -6.96
CA HIS A 75 -7.83 9.32 -6.14
C HIS A 75 -7.52 9.32 -4.64
N MET A 76 -6.61 8.46 -4.19
CA MET A 76 -6.12 8.43 -2.81
C MET A 76 -5.02 9.48 -2.52
N GLY A 77 -4.65 10.30 -3.50
CA GLY A 77 -3.66 11.37 -3.37
C GLY A 77 -2.21 10.95 -3.62
N TRP A 78 -1.98 9.77 -4.20
CA TRP A 78 -0.65 9.33 -4.61
C TRP A 78 -0.29 9.87 -5.98
N LEU A 79 0.91 10.44 -6.10
CA LEU A 79 1.57 10.65 -7.38
C LEU A 79 2.22 9.34 -7.79
N VAL A 80 1.96 8.88 -9.01
CA VAL A 80 2.43 7.59 -9.52
C VAL A 80 3.39 7.80 -10.68
N GLU A 81 4.56 7.17 -10.61
CA GLU A 81 5.56 7.14 -11.67
C GLU A 81 5.68 5.73 -12.26
N GLY A 82 6.04 5.67 -13.55
CA GLY A 82 6.30 4.43 -14.28
C GLY A 82 5.35 4.26 -15.47
N ALA A 83 5.90 3.84 -16.63
CA ALA A 83 5.14 3.75 -17.87
C ALA A 83 4.39 2.42 -17.99
N LYS A 84 5.12 1.30 -17.86
CA LYS A 84 4.62 -0.07 -18.03
C LYS A 84 4.27 -0.78 -16.72
N ASP A 85 4.54 -0.12 -15.60
CA ASP A 85 4.34 -0.63 -14.24
C ASP A 85 4.36 0.57 -13.28
N VAL A 86 4.00 0.35 -12.02
CA VAL A 86 4.16 1.31 -10.92
C VAL A 86 5.58 1.17 -10.36
N THR A 87 6.47 2.11 -10.67
CA THR A 87 7.87 2.05 -10.21
C THR A 87 8.11 2.86 -8.95
N LYS A 88 7.35 3.94 -8.77
CA LYS A 88 7.44 4.81 -7.61
C LYS A 88 6.09 5.44 -7.33
N ILE A 89 5.75 5.56 -6.04
CA ILE A 89 4.59 6.33 -5.59
C ILE A 89 5.01 7.31 -4.52
N ARG A 90 4.42 8.51 -4.53
CA ARG A 90 4.68 9.54 -3.52
C ARG A 90 3.38 10.21 -3.09
N LYS A 91 3.18 10.35 -1.79
CA LYS A 91 2.06 11.10 -1.21
C LYS A 91 2.61 12.15 -0.27
N SER A 92 2.11 13.37 -0.41
CA SER A 92 2.52 14.51 0.42
C SER A 92 1.30 15.05 1.15
N ARG A 93 1.47 15.33 2.44
CA ARG A 93 0.41 15.89 3.28
C ARG A 93 0.95 17.02 4.13
N ARG A 94 0.10 18.01 4.39
CA ARG A 94 0.41 19.10 5.31
C ARG A 94 0.37 18.58 6.75
N ALA A 95 1.36 18.98 7.54
CA ALA A 95 1.43 18.69 8.97
C ALA A 95 1.35 19.99 9.77
N GLY A 96 0.15 20.33 10.24
CA GLY A 96 -0.09 21.58 10.98
C GLY A 96 0.09 22.84 10.13
N VAL A 97 0.45 23.96 10.78
CA VAL A 97 0.43 25.29 10.15
C VAL A 97 1.60 25.50 9.16
N GLY A 98 2.74 24.83 9.34
CA GLY A 98 3.91 24.98 8.47
C GLY A 98 4.74 23.72 8.22
N GLY A 99 4.27 22.56 8.67
CA GLY A 99 4.95 21.30 8.48
C GLY A 99 4.41 20.50 7.30
N PHE A 100 5.13 19.45 6.95
CA PHE A 100 4.71 18.50 5.93
C PHE A 100 5.26 17.10 6.22
N THR A 101 4.59 16.10 5.69
CA THR A 101 5.03 14.71 5.66
C THR A 101 4.97 14.23 4.22
N VAL A 102 6.07 13.70 3.71
CA VAL A 102 6.16 13.02 2.42
C VAL A 102 6.41 11.56 2.67
N VAL A 103 5.60 10.72 2.06
CA VAL A 103 5.78 9.27 2.03
C VAL A 103 6.07 8.88 0.59
N GLU A 104 7.18 8.17 0.38
CA GLU A 104 7.59 7.67 -0.92
C GLU A 104 7.86 6.17 -0.83
N TYR A 105 7.41 5.42 -1.83
CA TYR A 105 7.81 4.04 -2.03
C TYR A 105 8.46 3.88 -3.41
N ASP A 106 9.67 3.31 -3.42
CA ASP A 106 10.42 2.97 -4.61
C ASP A 106 10.45 1.44 -4.78
N LYS A 107 9.74 0.95 -5.80
CA LYS A 107 9.60 -0.50 -6.08
C LYS A 107 10.94 -1.11 -6.48
N THR A 108 11.79 -0.38 -7.20
CA THR A 108 13.10 -0.87 -7.67
C THR A 108 14.03 -1.09 -6.49
N ALA A 109 14.05 -0.15 -5.54
CA ALA A 109 14.84 -0.24 -4.32
C ALA A 109 14.15 -1.08 -3.21
N ARG A 110 12.87 -1.44 -3.38
CA ARG A 110 12.03 -2.06 -2.33
C ARG A 110 12.13 -1.29 -1.02
N LYS A 111 12.03 0.04 -1.12
CA LYS A 111 12.30 0.96 -0.03
C LYS A 111 11.18 1.97 0.10
N MET A 112 10.70 2.12 1.33
CA MET A 112 9.81 3.19 1.72
C MET A 112 10.59 4.24 2.52
N THR A 113 10.35 5.51 2.19
CA THR A 113 10.98 6.66 2.84
C THR A 113 9.88 7.59 3.33
N VAL A 114 9.97 8.00 4.59
CA VAL A 114 9.12 9.03 5.19
C VAL A 114 10.00 10.22 5.54
N PHE A 115 9.69 11.37 4.98
CA PHE A 115 10.30 12.64 5.36
C PHE A 115 9.26 13.50 6.06
N THR A 116 9.54 14.03 7.24
CA THR A 116 8.60 14.93 7.92
C THR A 116 9.28 15.96 8.80
N THR A 117 8.65 17.13 8.93
CA THR A 117 9.04 18.16 9.89
C THR A 117 8.52 17.87 11.31
N GLN A 118 7.63 16.89 11.50
CA GLN A 118 7.08 16.50 12.81
C GLN A 118 8.03 15.57 13.56
N THR A 119 9.06 16.13 14.21
CA THR A 119 10.09 15.36 14.94
C THR A 119 9.53 14.42 16.03
N CYS A 120 8.35 14.72 16.56
CA CYS A 120 7.61 13.88 17.49
C CYS A 120 7.19 12.51 16.92
N LEU A 121 7.09 12.34 15.59
CA LEU A 121 6.75 11.05 14.96
C LEU A 121 7.90 10.03 15.01
N ALA A 122 9.09 10.40 15.50
CA ALA A 122 10.25 9.53 15.49
C ALA A 122 10.01 8.18 16.19
N GLU A 123 9.37 8.17 17.36
CA GLU A 123 9.11 6.91 18.07
C GLU A 123 8.03 6.06 17.40
N ALA A 124 6.97 6.68 16.86
CA ALA A 124 5.96 5.97 16.09
C ALA A 124 6.58 5.31 14.84
N LEU A 125 7.45 6.02 14.12
CA LEU A 125 8.14 5.46 12.95
C LEU A 125 9.09 4.32 13.31
N LYS A 126 9.78 4.39 14.46
CA LYS A 126 10.58 3.25 14.95
C LYS A 126 9.73 2.03 15.29
N GLN A 127 8.56 2.24 15.91
CA GLN A 127 7.62 1.14 16.22
C GLN A 127 7.08 0.48 14.95
N LEU A 128 6.93 1.26 13.88
CA LEU A 128 6.63 0.79 12.53
C LEU A 128 7.85 0.22 11.80
N GLY A 129 8.97 -0.01 12.48
CA GLY A 129 10.16 -0.67 11.90
C GLY A 129 10.97 0.19 10.93
N PHE A 130 10.81 1.52 10.96
CA PHE A 130 11.68 2.41 10.20
C PHE A 130 12.99 2.70 10.93
N GLU A 131 14.07 2.76 10.17
CA GLU A 131 15.32 3.37 10.59
C GLU A 131 15.18 4.88 10.53
N VAL A 132 15.19 5.55 11.69
CA VAL A 132 14.94 7.00 11.78
C VAL A 132 16.25 7.77 11.96
N ALA A 133 16.51 8.70 11.05
CA ALA A 133 17.55 9.71 11.16
C ALA A 133 16.92 11.08 11.45
N SER A 134 17.29 11.68 12.58
CA SER A 134 16.74 12.98 12.99
C SER A 134 17.75 14.10 12.75
N ALA A 135 17.27 15.20 12.16
CA ALA A 135 17.96 16.47 12.08
C ALA A 135 17.22 17.53 12.93
N LYS A 136 17.77 18.75 13.01
CA LYS A 136 17.24 19.79 13.89
C LYS A 136 15.76 20.13 13.67
N ASN A 137 15.29 20.11 12.42
CA ASN A 137 13.95 20.57 12.03
C ASN A 137 13.13 19.53 11.25
N PHE A 138 13.70 18.35 11.02
CA PHE A 138 13.04 17.30 10.25
C PHE A 138 13.59 15.94 10.66
N LEU A 139 12.85 14.90 10.32
CA LEU A 139 13.30 13.53 10.37
C LEU A 139 13.14 12.90 8.99
N GLU A 140 14.04 11.99 8.69
CA GLU A 140 13.94 11.06 7.58
C GLU A 140 13.91 9.66 8.17
N ALA A 141 13.01 8.83 7.68
CA ALA A 141 12.84 7.47 8.15
C ALA A 141 12.76 6.53 6.96
N THR A 142 13.46 5.40 7.02
CA THR A 142 13.51 4.46 5.89
C THR A 142 13.24 3.03 6.35
N ARG A 143 12.48 2.29 5.54
CA ARG A 143 12.16 0.87 5.80
C ARG A 143 12.19 0.09 4.49
N ARG A 144 12.67 -1.15 4.54
CA ARG A 144 12.53 -2.10 3.43
C ARG A 144 11.08 -2.59 3.36
N VAL A 145 10.49 -2.51 2.18
CA VAL A 145 9.09 -2.88 1.93
C VAL A 145 9.04 -3.79 0.71
N SER A 146 8.38 -4.93 0.86
CA SER A 146 8.47 -6.03 -0.11
C SER A 146 7.41 -5.93 -1.20
N THR A 147 6.28 -5.27 -0.93
CA THR A 147 5.16 -5.17 -1.88
C THR A 147 4.53 -3.77 -1.89
N LEU A 148 3.85 -3.45 -2.99
CA LEU A 148 3.03 -2.25 -3.10
C LEU A 148 1.89 -2.22 -2.06
N VAL A 149 1.29 -3.38 -1.72
CA VAL A 149 0.26 -3.46 -0.68
C VAL A 149 0.81 -3.06 0.68
N GLU A 150 1.95 -3.61 1.08
CA GLU A 150 2.61 -3.26 2.35
C GLU A 150 2.94 -1.76 2.39
N ALA A 151 3.37 -1.16 1.28
CA ALA A 151 3.62 0.28 1.21
C ALA A 151 2.35 1.12 1.45
N LEU A 152 1.20 0.65 0.96
CA LEU A 152 -0.10 1.32 1.15
C LEU A 152 -0.60 1.20 2.59
N GLU A 153 -0.48 0.01 3.20
CA GLU A 153 -0.81 -0.22 4.61
C GLU A 153 0.06 0.66 5.53
N LEU A 154 1.37 0.66 5.30
CA LEU A 154 2.30 1.48 6.10
C LEU A 154 2.05 2.97 5.96
N GLU A 155 1.66 3.46 4.77
CA GLU A 155 1.35 4.88 4.62
C GLU A 155 0.13 5.26 5.43
N GLU A 156 -0.87 4.39 5.48
CA GLU A 156 -2.09 4.61 6.25
C GLU A 156 -1.79 4.61 7.76
N GLU A 157 -0.97 3.67 8.25
CA GLU A 157 -0.52 3.64 9.64
C GLU A 157 0.30 4.88 10.01
N VAL A 158 1.28 5.25 9.16
CA VAL A 158 2.01 6.52 9.30
C VAL A 158 1.02 7.69 9.26
N SER A 159 -0.04 7.58 8.48
CA SER A 159 -1.03 8.64 8.34
C SER A 159 -1.90 8.84 9.57
N GLN A 160 -2.19 7.77 10.29
CA GLN A 160 -2.96 7.76 11.54
C GLN A 160 -2.08 8.03 12.78
N ALA A 161 -0.76 7.86 12.67
CA ALA A 161 0.17 8.19 13.74
C ALA A 161 0.03 9.67 14.15
N SER A 162 -0.16 9.89 15.45
CA SER A 162 -0.37 11.22 16.01
C SER A 162 0.87 11.76 16.70
N CYS A 163 1.06 13.05 16.51
CA CYS A 163 1.64 13.96 17.48
C CYS A 163 0.49 14.83 18.02
#